data_AF-A0A7W1CMS8-F1
#
_entry.id   AF-A0A7W1CMS8-F1
#
_cell.length_a   1.000
_cell.length_b   1.000
_cell.length_c   1.000
_cell.angle_alpha   90.00
_cell.angle_beta   90.00
_cell.angle_gamma   90.00
#
_symmetry.space_group_name_H-M   'P 1'
#
loop_
_entity.id
_entity.type
_entity.pdbx_description
1 polymer ?
#
loop_
_entity_poly.entity_id
_entity_poly.type
_entity_poly.pdbx_seq_one_letter_code
_entity_poly.pdbx_strand_id
1 'polypeptide(L)'
;RLAQLSTRLDDGVDESWRIARRGHEIVAAVGTIDTASAERELAELHAGRGDGAPSAAEIDTARSLEAQLASAQRLVALANRSRDRLRLLDARFDELLARTVEVSVGTGDTDVLGDDVDGLVIELETLRMAMEETDQAGKSWPPSPSSPSASA
;
A
#
# COMPACT_ATOMS: atom_id res chain seq x y z
N ARG A 1 -14.16 4.82 31.96
CA ARG A 1 -14.37 3.90 30.82
C ARG A 1 -14.65 4.65 29.53
N LEU A 2 -15.74 5.42 29.40
CA LEU A 2 -16.00 6.25 28.21
C LEU A 2 -14.85 7.22 27.85
N ALA A 3 -14.22 7.86 28.83
CA ALA A 3 -13.05 8.71 28.58
C ALA A 3 -11.85 7.93 28.00
N GLN A 4 -11.63 6.67 28.41
CA GLN A 4 -10.58 5.81 27.83
C GLN A 4 -10.94 5.39 26.41
N LEU A 5 -12.23 5.12 26.14
CA LEU A 5 -12.71 4.81 24.80
C LEU A 5 -12.55 6.01 23.86
N SER A 6 -12.82 7.23 24.34
CA SER A 6 -12.56 8.46 23.58
C SER A 6 -11.09 8.57 23.18
N THR A 7 -10.15 8.38 24.12
CA THR A 7 -8.71 8.42 23.79
C THR A 7 -8.33 7.37 22.75
N ARG A 8 -8.82 6.14 22.87
CA ARG A 8 -8.56 5.08 21.88
C ARG A 8 -9.15 5.41 20.50
N LEU A 9 -10.30 6.08 20.46
CA LEU A 9 -10.93 6.51 19.23
C LEU A 9 -10.11 7.62 18.55
N ASP A 10 -9.64 8.60 19.33
CA ASP A 10 -8.76 9.66 18.84
C ASP A 10 -7.47 9.08 18.22
N ASP A 11 -6.84 8.12 18.92
CA ASP A 11 -5.67 7.38 18.41
C ASP A 11 -6.01 6.68 17.07
N GLY A 12 -7.20 6.08 16.96
CA GLY A 12 -7.66 5.42 15.75
C GLY A 12 -7.90 6.36 14.56
N VAL A 13 -8.40 7.57 14.83
CA VAL A 13 -8.59 8.62 13.83
C VAL A 13 -7.24 9.12 13.32
N ASP A 14 -6.28 9.36 14.23
CA ASP A 14 -4.92 9.76 13.88
C ASP A 14 -4.20 8.71 13.02
N GLU A 15 -4.39 7.43 13.34
CA GLU A 15 -3.87 6.33 12.54
C GLU A 15 -4.49 6.29 11.14
N SER A 16 -5.81 6.46 11.06
CA SER A 16 -6.55 6.49 9.80
C SER A 16 -6.06 7.63 8.89
N TRP A 17 -5.80 8.81 9.46
CA TRP A 17 -5.23 9.93 8.72
C TRP A 17 -3.83 9.61 8.18
N ARG A 18 -2.97 8.99 8.99
CA ARG A 18 -1.60 8.63 8.58
C ARG A 18 -1.61 7.62 7.44
N ILE A 19 -2.49 6.63 7.51
CA ILE A 19 -2.69 5.63 6.47
C ILE A 19 -3.24 6.27 5.19
N ALA A 20 -4.23 7.17 5.29
CA ALA A 20 -4.77 7.90 4.15
C ALA A 20 -3.70 8.74 3.44
N ARG A 21 -2.92 9.51 4.21
CA ARG A 21 -1.80 10.30 3.68
C ARG A 21 -0.78 9.42 2.97
N ARG A 22 -0.41 8.29 3.58
CA ARG A 22 0.56 7.37 3.00
C ARG A 22 0.05 6.73 1.71
N GLY A 23 -1.22 6.33 1.68
CA GLY A 23 -1.89 5.85 0.47
C GLY A 23 -1.84 6.89 -0.66
N HIS A 24 -2.07 8.17 -0.34
CA HIS A 24 -1.95 9.26 -1.30
C HIS A 24 -0.52 9.43 -1.84
N GLU A 25 0.50 9.36 -0.97
CA GLU A 25 1.90 9.41 -1.38
C GLU A 25 2.26 8.25 -2.34
N ILE A 26 1.74 7.04 -2.11
CA ILE A 26 1.94 5.89 -2.99
C ILE A 26 1.31 6.15 -4.37
N VAL A 27 0.08 6.65 -4.43
CA VAL A 27 -0.58 6.99 -5.69
C VAL A 27 0.21 8.06 -6.45
N ALA A 28 0.69 9.09 -5.75
CA ALA A 28 1.53 10.13 -6.36
C ALA A 28 2.83 9.54 -6.91
N ALA A 29 3.51 8.67 -6.15
CA ALA A 29 4.73 8.00 -6.59
C ALA A 29 4.50 7.10 -7.81
N VAL A 30 3.40 6.33 -7.86
CA VAL A 30 3.00 5.57 -9.05
C VAL A 30 2.84 6.48 -10.26
N GLY A 31 2.23 7.66 -10.08
CA GLY A 31 2.08 8.65 -11.16
C GLY A 31 3.39 9.18 -11.73
N THR A 32 4.53 8.98 -11.04
CA THR A 32 5.87 9.31 -11.57
C THR A 32 6.49 8.19 -12.40
N ILE A 33 5.97 6.96 -12.30
CA ILE A 33 6.44 5.82 -13.08
C ILE A 33 5.73 5.87 -14.45
N ASP A 34 6.50 6.10 -15.52
CA ASP A 34 5.97 6.11 -16.89
C ASP A 34 5.75 4.67 -17.40
N THR A 35 4.70 4.02 -16.86
CA THR A 35 4.33 2.65 -17.24
C THR A 35 3.97 2.55 -18.72
N ALA A 36 3.39 3.61 -19.29
CA ALA A 36 3.02 3.65 -20.70
C ALA A 36 4.24 3.66 -21.62
N SER A 37 5.30 4.37 -21.27
CA SER A 37 6.57 4.28 -22.01
C SER A 37 7.23 2.92 -21.83
N ALA A 38 7.26 2.38 -20.61
CA ALA A 38 7.84 1.06 -20.36
C ALA A 38 7.13 -0.07 -21.12
N GLU A 39 5.80 -0.03 -21.19
CA GLU A 39 4.99 -0.98 -21.99
C GLU A 39 5.27 -0.84 -23.50
N ARG A 40 5.37 0.39 -24.00
CA ARG A 40 5.69 0.63 -25.43
C ARG A 40 7.09 0.13 -25.77
N GLU A 41 8.10 0.43 -24.95
CA GLU A 41 9.47 0.00 -25.19
C GLU A 41 9.61 -1.52 -25.13
N LEU A 42 8.90 -2.18 -24.20
CA LEU A 42 8.85 -3.64 -24.14
C LEU A 42 8.20 -4.23 -25.41
N ALA A 43 7.12 -3.62 -25.90
CA ALA A 43 6.44 -4.04 -27.12
C ALA A 43 7.32 -3.84 -28.37
N GLU A 44 8.07 -2.73 -28.45
CA GLU A 44 9.03 -2.44 -29.51
C GLU A 44 10.18 -3.45 -29.51
N LEU A 45 10.75 -3.77 -28.35
CA LEU A 45 11.75 -4.83 -28.18
C LEU A 45 11.26 -6.20 -28.67
N HIS A 46 10.00 -6.54 -28.39
CA HIS A 46 9.42 -7.79 -28.87
C HIS A 46 9.12 -7.77 -30.38
N ALA A 47 8.65 -6.65 -30.91
CA ALA A 47 8.27 -6.52 -32.33
C ALA A 47 9.49 -6.40 -33.26
N GLY A 48 10.55 -5.73 -32.84
CA GLY A 48 11.78 -5.52 -33.64
C GLY A 48 12.65 -6.76 -33.79
N ARG A 49 12.34 -7.84 -33.07
CA ARG A 49 13.20 -9.03 -32.90
C ARG A 49 13.29 -9.94 -34.13
N GLY A 50 12.30 -9.92 -35.03
CA GLY A 50 12.25 -10.85 -36.18
C GLY A 50 12.46 -12.32 -35.76
N ASP A 51 13.16 -13.11 -36.57
CA ASP A 51 13.52 -14.50 -36.27
C ASP A 51 14.84 -14.66 -35.49
N GLY A 52 15.50 -13.55 -35.12
CA GLY A 52 16.80 -13.55 -34.45
C GLY A 52 16.72 -13.86 -32.95
N ALA A 53 17.81 -14.40 -32.40
CA ALA A 53 17.97 -14.51 -30.95
C ALA A 53 18.27 -13.13 -30.34
N PRO A 54 17.69 -12.77 -29.18
CA PRO A 54 17.94 -11.50 -28.54
C PRO A 54 19.38 -11.41 -28.03
N SER A 55 19.96 -10.22 -28.15
CA SER A 55 21.23 -9.88 -27.53
C SER A 55 21.11 -9.81 -26.01
N ALA A 56 22.25 -9.91 -25.31
CA ALA A 56 22.27 -9.78 -23.85
C ALA A 56 21.73 -8.42 -23.37
N ALA A 57 22.03 -7.34 -24.11
CA ALA A 57 21.55 -6.00 -23.79
C ALA A 57 20.01 -5.90 -23.90
N GLU A 58 19.41 -6.52 -24.92
CA GLU A 58 17.95 -6.56 -25.07
C GLU A 58 17.29 -7.36 -23.94
N ILE A 59 17.88 -8.49 -23.53
CA ILE A 59 17.39 -9.29 -22.40
C ILE A 59 17.43 -8.49 -21.10
N ASP A 60 18.54 -7.80 -20.83
CA ASP A 60 18.69 -7.01 -19.61
C ASP A 60 17.76 -5.78 -19.60
N THR A 61 17.56 -5.16 -20.76
CA THR A 61 16.61 -4.05 -20.93
C THR A 61 15.18 -4.51 -20.68
N ALA A 62 14.75 -5.62 -21.31
CA ALA A 62 13.43 -6.19 -21.11
C ALA A 62 13.19 -6.54 -19.63
N ARG A 63 14.16 -7.18 -18.96
CA ARG A 63 14.07 -7.51 -17.52
C ARG A 63 13.89 -6.25 -16.66
N SER A 64 14.60 -5.18 -17.00
CA SER A 64 14.50 -3.89 -16.28
C SER A 64 13.11 -3.26 -16.44
N LEU A 65 12.58 -3.26 -17.67
CA LEU A 65 11.24 -2.75 -17.98
C LEU A 65 10.14 -3.57 -17.28
N GLU A 66 10.22 -4.89 -17.34
CA GLU A 66 9.31 -5.79 -16.62
C GLU A 66 9.35 -5.54 -15.11
N ALA A 67 10.55 -5.34 -14.54
CA ALA A 67 10.69 -5.03 -13.11
C ALA A 67 10.05 -3.68 -12.72
N GLN A 68 10.15 -2.66 -13.58
CA GLN A 68 9.49 -1.38 -13.38
C GLN A 68 7.96 -1.53 -13.37
N LEU A 69 7.40 -2.24 -14.36
CA LEU A 69 5.97 -2.51 -14.46
C LEU A 69 5.46 -3.33 -13.27
N ALA A 70 6.20 -4.37 -12.86
CA ALA A 70 5.86 -5.16 -11.69
C ALA A 70 5.89 -4.31 -10.40
N SER A 71 6.81 -3.36 -10.29
CA SER A 71 6.85 -2.42 -9.16
C SER A 71 5.62 -1.51 -9.14
N ALA A 72 5.28 -0.91 -10.27
CA ALA A 72 4.09 -0.07 -10.40
C ALA A 72 2.80 -0.84 -10.03
N GLN A 73 2.66 -2.08 -10.52
CA GLN A 73 1.52 -2.94 -10.19
C GLN A 73 1.40 -3.23 -8.69
N ARG A 74 2.52 -3.54 -8.01
CA ARG A 74 2.52 -3.75 -6.55
C ARG A 74 2.09 -2.50 -5.79
N LEU A 75 2.57 -1.32 -6.18
CA LEU A 75 2.21 -0.06 -5.55
C LEU A 75 0.73 0.30 -5.77
N VAL A 76 0.19 0.09 -6.97
CA VAL A 76 -1.24 0.26 -7.26
C VAL A 76 -2.09 -0.70 -6.42
N ALA A 77 -1.70 -1.96 -6.32
CA ALA A 77 -2.41 -2.95 -5.52
C ALA A 77 -2.43 -2.55 -4.03
N LEU A 78 -1.31 -2.06 -3.51
CA LEU A 78 -1.23 -1.53 -2.14
C LEU A 78 -2.17 -0.34 -1.94
N ALA A 79 -2.12 0.66 -2.83
CA ALA A 79 -2.96 1.86 -2.75
C ALA A 79 -4.45 1.51 -2.74
N ASN A 80 -4.88 0.58 -3.60
CA ASN A 80 -6.27 0.12 -3.65
C ASN A 80 -6.67 -0.61 -2.36
N ARG A 81 -5.81 -1.50 -1.85
CA ARG A 81 -6.06 -2.19 -0.58
C ARG A 81 -6.19 -1.22 0.59
N SER A 82 -5.30 -0.23 0.69
CA SER A 82 -5.38 0.81 1.72
C SER A 82 -6.67 1.61 1.63
N ARG A 83 -7.10 1.99 0.42
CA ARG A 83 -8.35 2.72 0.18
C ARG A 83 -9.58 1.90 0.60
N ASP A 84 -9.66 0.63 0.22
CA ASP A 84 -10.80 -0.21 0.56
C ASP A 84 -10.87 -0.46 2.07
N ARG A 85 -9.71 -0.61 2.73
CA ARG A 85 -9.66 -0.74 4.18
C ARG A 85 -10.06 0.55 4.90
N LEU A 86 -9.61 1.72 4.43
CA LEU A 86 -10.04 3.01 5.00
C LEU A 86 -11.55 3.22 4.92
N ARG A 87 -12.19 2.81 3.81
CA ARG A 87 -13.65 2.86 3.68
C ARG A 87 -14.36 1.96 4.69
N LEU A 88 -13.82 0.77 4.93
CA LEU A 88 -14.37 -0.13 5.94
C LEU A 88 -14.20 0.47 7.35
N LEU A 89 -13.03 1.04 7.64
CA LEU A 89 -12.74 1.66 8.93
C LEU A 89 -13.69 2.85 9.19
N ASP A 90 -13.90 3.71 8.20
CA ASP A 90 -14.85 4.83 8.24
C ASP A 90 -16.27 4.36 8.61
N ALA A 91 -16.77 3.32 7.92
CA ALA A 91 -18.08 2.74 8.25
C ALA A 91 -18.16 2.16 9.67
N ARG A 92 -17.06 1.62 10.21
CA ARG A 92 -17.00 1.10 11.58
C ARG A 92 -16.91 2.22 12.62
N PHE A 93 -16.26 3.33 12.30
CA PHE A 93 -16.33 4.54 13.13
C PHE A 93 -17.78 5.05 13.23
N ASP A 94 -18.51 5.10 12.11
CA ASP A 94 -19.93 5.47 12.11
C ASP A 94 -20.79 4.53 12.98
N GLU A 95 -20.53 3.21 12.91
CA GLU A 95 -21.20 2.23 13.77
C GLU A 95 -20.90 2.46 15.26
N LEU A 96 -19.63 2.70 15.62
CA LEU A 96 -19.22 3.01 16.99
C LEU A 96 -19.87 4.28 17.52
N LEU A 97 -20.02 5.31 16.66
CA LEU A 97 -20.76 6.52 17.01
C LEU A 97 -22.23 6.22 17.30
N ALA A 98 -22.88 5.40 16.48
CA ALA A 98 -24.26 4.98 16.71
C ALA A 98 -24.40 4.22 18.05
N ARG A 99 -23.52 3.26 18.33
CA ARG A 99 -23.51 2.51 19.61
C ARG A 99 -23.23 3.40 20.82
N THR A 100 -22.37 4.41 20.66
CA THR A 100 -22.10 5.39 21.72
C THR A 100 -23.37 6.19 22.05
N VAL A 101 -24.17 6.56 21.04
CA VAL A 101 -25.47 7.20 21.24
C VAL A 101 -26.42 6.27 22.00
N GLU A 102 -26.50 4.99 21.65
CA GLU A 102 -27.31 3.99 22.38
C GLU A 102 -26.90 3.86 23.85
N VAL A 103 -25.59 3.79 24.14
CA VAL A 103 -25.06 3.77 25.50
C VAL A 103 -25.46 5.06 26.25
N SER A 104 -25.40 6.22 25.58
CA SER A 104 -25.73 7.51 26.20
C SER A 104 -27.20 7.64 26.63
N VAL A 105 -28.12 6.99 25.91
CA VAL A 105 -29.55 6.95 26.25
C VAL A 105 -29.94 5.75 27.12
N GLY A 106 -28.95 4.95 27.54
CA GLY A 106 -29.12 3.82 28.46
C GLY A 106 -29.65 2.55 27.80
N THR A 107 -29.66 2.46 26.46
CA THR A 107 -30.11 1.27 25.72
C THR A 107 -28.96 0.38 25.27
N GLY A 108 -27.73 0.89 25.29
CA GLY A 108 -26.53 0.18 24.82
C GLY A 108 -25.68 -0.42 25.94
N ASP A 109 -24.84 -1.39 25.56
CA ASP A 109 -23.86 -2.04 26.44
C ASP A 109 -22.47 -1.40 26.29
N THR A 110 -21.91 -0.92 27.41
CA THR A 110 -20.59 -0.28 27.43
C THR A 110 -19.43 -1.27 27.29
N ASP A 111 -19.63 -2.54 27.66
CA ASP A 111 -18.61 -3.58 27.50
C ASP A 111 -18.45 -3.95 26.01
N VAL A 112 -19.57 -4.16 25.31
CA VAL A 112 -19.59 -4.43 23.86
C VAL A 112 -18.97 -3.27 23.08
N LEU A 113 -19.30 -2.02 23.41
CA LEU A 113 -18.68 -0.84 22.80
C LEU A 113 -17.15 -0.83 23.00
N GLY A 114 -16.68 -1.30 24.16
CA GLY A 114 -15.25 -1.41 24.43
C GLY A 114 -14.55 -2.43 23.56
N ASP A 115 -15.14 -3.60 23.39
CA ASP A 115 -14.60 -4.68 22.55
C ASP A 115 -14.56 -4.26 21.07
N ASP A 116 -15.58 -3.54 20.60
CA ASP A 116 -15.64 -3.04 19.21
C ASP A 116 -14.54 -2.01 18.93
N VAL A 117 -14.27 -1.08 19.87
CA VAL A 117 -13.18 -0.11 19.77
C VAL A 117 -11.82 -0.81 19.75
N ASP A 118 -11.60 -1.81 20.61
CA ASP A 118 -10.34 -2.54 20.66
C ASP A 118 -10.09 -3.35 19.38
N GLY A 119 -11.15 -3.95 18.82
CA GLY A 119 -11.09 -4.59 17.50
C GLY A 119 -10.69 -3.61 16.40
N LEU A 120 -11.24 -2.40 16.40
CA LEU A 120 -10.93 -1.38 15.40
C LEU A 120 -9.47 -0.94 15.45
N VAL A 121 -8.93 -0.71 16.65
CA VAL A 121 -7.52 -0.31 16.84
C VAL A 121 -6.56 -1.41 16.36
N ILE A 122 -6.85 -2.68 16.65
CA ILE A 122 -6.05 -3.83 16.17
C ILE A 122 -6.02 -3.88 14.64
N GLU A 123 -7.15 -3.59 14.01
CA GLU A 123 -7.26 -3.59 12.55
C GLU A 123 -6.50 -2.45 11.88
N LEU A 124 -6.48 -1.27 12.50
CA LEU A 124 -5.68 -0.13 12.06
C LEU A 124 -4.19 -0.42 12.17
N GLU A 125 -3.76 -1.02 13.27
CA GLU A 125 -2.38 -1.40 13.51
C GLU A 125 -1.90 -2.48 12.53
N THR A 126 -2.75 -3.46 12.22
CA THR A 126 -2.48 -4.47 11.17
C THR A 126 -2.30 -3.82 9.80
N LEU A 127 -3.14 -2.82 9.48
CA LEU A 127 -3.04 -2.09 8.20
C LEU A 127 -1.75 -1.28 8.13
N ARG A 128 -1.39 -0.57 9.21
CA ARG A 128 -0.14 0.19 9.32
C ARG A 128 1.07 -0.70 9.06
N MET A 129 1.17 -1.84 9.73
CA MET A 129 2.27 -2.79 9.54
C MET A 129 2.39 -3.28 8.09
N ALA A 130 1.27 -3.66 7.45
CA ALA A 130 1.28 -4.12 6.06
C ALA A 130 1.78 -3.04 5.08
N MET A 131 1.49 -1.78 5.36
CA MET A 131 1.97 -0.65 4.56
C MET A 131 3.48 -0.40 4.75
N GLU A 132 4.00 -0.58 5.96
CA GLU A 132 5.42 -0.42 6.27
C GLU A 132 6.28 -1.53 5.65
N GLU A 133 5.81 -2.78 5.68
CA GLU A 133 6.49 -3.92 5.03
C GLU A 133 6.65 -3.69 3.52
N THR A 134 5.62 -3.12 2.88
CA THR A 134 5.66 -2.89 1.44
C THR A 134 6.59 -1.72 1.06
N ASP A 135 6.74 -0.70 1.92
CA ASP A 135 7.73 0.38 1.73
C ASP A 135 9.17 -0.15 1.82
N GLN A 136 9.44 -1.04 2.78
CA GLN A 136 10.76 -1.67 2.91
C GLN A 136 11.09 -2.58 1.72
N ALA A 137 10.09 -3.31 1.21
CA ALA A 137 10.23 -4.08 -0.03
C ALA A 137 10.47 -3.18 -1.26
N GLY A 138 9.89 -1.97 -1.30
CA GLY A 138 10.11 -1.00 -2.38
C GLY A 138 11.50 -0.36 -2.35
N LYS A 139 12.07 -0.11 -1.17
CA LYS A 139 13.41 0.48 -0.98
C LYS A 139 14.57 -0.48 -1.28
N SER A 140 14.33 -1.79 -1.37
CA SER A 140 15.39 -2.80 -1.47
C SER A 140 15.81 -3.18 -2.91
N TRP A 141 15.50 -2.39 -3.95
CA TRP A 141 15.71 -2.79 -5.38
C TRP A 141 16.04 -1.64 -6.38
N PRO A 142 16.97 -1.74 -7.39
CA PRO A 142 18.23 -2.55 -7.58
C PRO A 142 19.43 -1.77 -8.24
N PRO A 143 20.49 -2.40 -8.85
CA PRO A 143 21.57 -3.26 -8.33
C PRO A 143 22.98 -2.58 -8.45
N SER A 144 24.01 -3.08 -7.75
CA SER A 144 25.41 -2.76 -8.12
C SER A 144 25.88 -3.72 -9.21
N PRO A 145 26.22 -3.26 -10.44
CA PRO A 145 26.91 -4.11 -11.39
C PRO A 145 28.37 -4.27 -10.94
N SER A 146 28.73 -5.46 -10.45
CA SER A 146 30.13 -5.84 -10.34
C SER A 146 30.73 -5.94 -11.74
N SER A 147 31.58 -4.98 -12.09
CA SER A 147 32.35 -4.96 -13.34
C SER A 147 33.19 -6.25 -13.47
N PRO A 148 33.25 -6.89 -14.64
CA PRO A 148 34.18 -7.99 -14.85
C PRO A 148 35.61 -7.43 -14.88
N SER A 149 36.45 -7.89 -13.96
CA SER A 149 37.90 -7.68 -13.97
C SER A 149 38.48 -8.29 -15.25
N ALA A 150 38.76 -7.45 -16.24
CA ALA A 150 39.70 -7.80 -17.30
C ALA A 150 41.11 -7.69 -16.71
N SER A 151 41.73 -8.84 -16.40
CA SER A 151 43.16 -8.92 -16.15
C SER A 151 43.79 -9.85 -17.18
N ALA A 152 44.84 -9.31 -17.79
CA ALA A 152 45.63 -9.80 -18.92
C ALA A 152 46.40 -11.10 -18.66
#